data_AF-A0A1V6FEU8-F1
#
_entry.id   AF-A0A1V6FEU8-F1
#
_cell.length_a   1.000
_cell.length_b   1.000
_cell.length_c   1.000
_cell.angle_alpha   90.00
_cell.angle_beta   90.00
_cell.angle_gamma   90.00
#
_symmetry.space_group_name_H-M   'P 1'
#
loop_
_entity.id
_entity.type
_entity.pdbx_description
1 polymer ?
#
loop_
_entity_poly.entity_id
_entity_poly.type
_entity_poly.pdbx_seq_one_letter_code
_entity_poly.pdbx_strand_id
1 'polypeptide(L)'
;MVDALKHELRKYVRRERRRALPPGVDFLDFDCRFGLAETGAEPAHLSGLGALIDAAAREGATQVYIEILARPGHRQAWPAVPAIAEENP
;
A
#
# COMPACT_ATOMS: atom_id res chain seq x y z
N MET A 1 -8.20 21.32 -3.49
CA MET A 1 -7.14 20.67 -4.29
C MET A 1 -6.78 19.29 -3.75
N VAL A 2 -6.47 19.16 -2.45
CA VAL A 2 -6.19 17.88 -1.77
C VAL A 2 -7.27 16.82 -2.02
N ASP A 3 -8.55 17.19 -2.00
CA ASP A 3 -9.65 16.24 -2.22
C ASP A 3 -9.66 15.63 -3.63
N ALA A 4 -9.26 16.40 -4.64
CA ALA A 4 -9.15 15.90 -6.00
C ALA A 4 -8.04 14.85 -6.11
N LEU A 5 -6.89 15.09 -5.47
CA LEU A 5 -5.79 14.12 -5.42
C LEU A 5 -6.22 12.82 -4.72
N LYS A 6 -6.90 12.92 -3.57
CA LYS A 6 -7.48 11.75 -2.89
C LYS A 6 -8.49 11.00 -3.77
N HIS A 7 -9.30 11.73 -4.53
CA HIS A 7 -10.28 11.12 -5.42
C HIS A 7 -9.62 10.34 -6.55
N GLU A 8 -8.57 10.90 -7.17
CA GLU A 8 -7.81 10.23 -8.23
C GLU A 8 -7.05 9.00 -7.70
N LEU A 9 -6.46 9.07 -6.50
CA LEU A 9 -5.85 7.91 -5.83
C LEU A 9 -6.86 6.77 -5.64
N ARG A 10 -8.06 7.09 -5.14
CA ARG A 10 -9.13 6.08 -4.97
C ARG A 10 -9.57 5.49 -6.30
N LYS A 11 -9.66 6.29 -7.37
CA LYS A 11 -9.98 5.80 -8.72
C LYS A 11 -8.91 4.84 -9.21
N TYR A 12 -7.64 5.20 -9.08
CA TYR A 12 -6.52 4.36 -9.49
C TYR A 12 -6.54 3.01 -8.78
N VAL A 13 -6.61 3.00 -7.44
CA VAL A 13 -6.69 1.78 -6.63
C VAL A 13 -7.89 0.93 -7.03
N ARG A 14 -9.07 1.54 -7.22
CA ARG A 14 -10.28 0.80 -7.63
C ARG A 14 -10.12 0.16 -9.01
N ARG A 15 -9.44 0.83 -9.94
CA ARG A 15 -9.19 0.31 -11.28
C ARG A 15 -8.25 -0.88 -11.23
N GLU A 16 -7.20 -0.77 -10.43
CA GLU A 16 -6.17 -1.79 -10.30
C GLU A 16 -6.72 -3.03 -9.57
N ARG A 17 -7.53 -2.85 -8.51
CA ARG A 17 -8.25 -3.94 -7.83
C ARG A 17 -9.29 -4.66 -8.70
N ARG A 18 -9.78 -4.04 -9.78
CA ARG A 18 -10.68 -4.70 -10.74
C ARG A 18 -9.95 -5.54 -11.77
N ARG A 19 -8.62 -5.46 -11.85
CA ARG A 19 -7.87 -6.31 -12.76
C ARG A 19 -8.01 -7.77 -12.36
N ALA A 20 -8.08 -8.63 -13.37
CA ALA A 20 -8.09 -10.06 -13.15
C ALA A 20 -6.77 -10.45 -12.46
N LEU A 21 -6.89 -11.09 -11.31
CA LEU A 21 -5.74 -11.63 -10.59
C LEU A 21 -5.24 -12.86 -11.35
N PRO A 22 -3.93 -12.99 -11.59
CA PRO A 22 -3.35 -14.22 -12.12
C PRO A 22 -3.66 -15.43 -11.22
N PRO A 23 -3.69 -16.65 -11.77
CA PRO A 23 -3.90 -17.85 -10.97
C PRO A 23 -2.84 -17.96 -9.86
N GLY A 24 -3.28 -18.13 -8.61
CA GLY A 24 -2.41 -18.21 -7.43
C GLY A 24 -2.11 -16.87 -6.74
N VAL A 25 -2.65 -15.76 -7.21
CA VAL A 25 -2.59 -14.46 -6.52
C VAL A 25 -3.87 -14.26 -5.70
N ASP A 26 -3.72 -14.12 -4.38
CA ASP A 26 -4.86 -13.96 -3.46
C ASP A 26 -5.36 -12.51 -3.39
N PHE A 27 -4.44 -11.55 -3.50
CA PHE A 27 -4.75 -10.12 -3.45
C PHE A 27 -3.74 -9.30 -4.25
N LEU A 28 -4.13 -8.08 -4.60
CA LEU A 28 -3.20 -7.10 -5.11
C LEU A 28 -2.65 -6.28 -3.94
N ASP A 29 -1.37 -6.42 -3.67
CA ASP A 29 -0.68 -5.56 -2.72
C ASP A 29 -0.32 -4.23 -3.38
N PHE A 30 -0.24 -3.17 -2.58
CA PHE A 30 0.06 -1.84 -3.07
C PHE A 30 1.24 -1.31 -2.27
N ASP A 31 2.42 -1.41 -2.86
CA ASP A 31 3.61 -0.78 -2.29
C ASP A 31 3.52 0.71 -2.60
N CYS A 32 3.22 1.50 -1.58
CA CYS A 32 3.01 2.93 -1.72
C CYS A 32 4.16 3.68 -1.09
N ARG A 33 4.59 4.78 -1.72
CA ARG A 33 5.56 5.72 -1.14
C ARG A 33 4.99 7.13 -1.15
N PHE A 34 5.29 7.89 -0.12
CA PHE A 34 4.86 9.26 0.04
C PHE A 34 6.01 10.15 0.49
N GLY A 35 6.15 11.31 -0.13
CA GLY A 35 7.09 12.34 0.30
C GLY A 35 6.73 13.70 -0.26
N LEU A 36 7.45 14.74 0.14
CA LEU A 36 7.35 16.05 -0.49
C LEU A 36 8.01 16.06 -1.89
N ALA A 37 8.99 15.16 -2.09
CA ALA A 37 9.68 14.91 -3.34
C ALA A 37 10.05 13.42 -3.43
N GLU A 38 10.38 12.95 -4.64
CA GLU A 38 10.75 11.56 -4.92
C GLU A 38 11.93 11.07 -4.05
N THR A 39 12.95 11.92 -3.87
CA THR A 39 14.17 11.58 -3.11
C THR A 39 13.94 11.41 -1.61
N GLY A 40 12.84 11.93 -1.07
CA GLY A 40 12.45 11.82 0.33
C GLY A 40 11.16 11.02 0.52
N ALA A 41 10.76 10.23 -0.48
CA ALA A 41 9.54 9.45 -0.41
C ALA A 41 9.73 8.22 0.46
N GLU A 42 9.02 8.15 1.57
CA GLU A 42 9.07 7.04 2.51
C GLU A 42 7.97 6.01 2.22
N PRO A 43 8.20 4.73 2.52
CA PRO A 43 7.16 3.69 2.43
C PRO A 43 5.95 4.06 3.29
N ALA A 44 4.76 3.95 2.71
CA ALA A 44 3.50 4.29 3.36
C ALA A 44 2.43 3.25 3.03
N HIS A 45 1.46 3.09 3.93
CA HIS A 45 0.27 2.30 3.63
C HIS A 45 -0.71 3.10 2.78
N LEU A 46 -1.38 2.41 1.85
CA LEU A 46 -2.40 3.00 0.99
C LEU A 46 -3.52 3.71 1.77
N SER A 47 -3.95 3.14 2.91
CA SER A 47 -4.94 3.76 3.80
C SER A 47 -4.42 5.02 4.49
N GLY A 48 -3.10 5.12 4.70
CA GLY A 48 -2.44 6.24 5.35
C GLY A 48 -2.13 7.42 4.41
N LEU A 49 -2.05 7.19 3.10
CA LEU A 49 -1.77 8.24 2.11
C LEU A 49 -2.70 9.44 2.24
N GLY A 50 -3.99 9.22 2.50
CA GLY A 50 -4.95 10.31 2.67
C GLY A 50 -4.58 11.26 3.82
N ALA A 51 -4.16 10.71 4.95
CA ALA A 51 -3.75 11.48 6.13
C ALA A 51 -2.40 12.18 5.91
N LEU A 52 -1.46 11.54 5.20
CA LEU A 52 -0.17 12.14 4.85
C LEU A 52 -0.33 13.36 3.92
N ILE A 53 -1.24 13.29 2.94
CA ILE A 53 -1.56 14.43 2.08
C ILE A 53 -2.17 15.56 2.90
N ASP A 54 -3.09 15.25 3.84
CA ASP A 54 -3.68 16.26 4.72
C ASP A 54 -2.64 16.93 5.62
N ALA A 55 -1.71 16.15 6.17
CA ALA A 55 -0.61 16.67 6.96
C ALA A 55 0.28 17.60 6.14
N ALA A 56 0.74 17.16 4.97
CA ALA A 56 1.56 17.97 4.07
C ALA A 56 0.85 19.28 3.65
N ALA A 57 -0.44 19.21 3.34
CA ALA A 57 -1.22 20.40 3.01
C ALA A 57 -1.35 21.38 4.19
N ARG A 58 -1.54 20.86 5.42
CA ARG A 58 -1.53 21.67 6.66
C ARG A 58 -0.18 22.33 6.92
N GLU A 59 0.90 21.64 6.58
CA GLU A 59 2.27 22.16 6.70
C GLU A 59 2.62 23.17 5.59
N GLY A 60 1.71 23.41 4.64
CA GLY A 60 1.90 24.38 3.56
C GLY A 60 2.66 23.81 2.35
N ALA A 61 2.75 22.48 2.22
CA ALA A 61 3.36 21.86 1.05
C ALA A 61 2.59 22.24 -0.22
N THR A 62 3.29 22.80 -1.20
CA THR A 62 2.74 23.15 -2.51
C THR A 62 2.73 21.97 -3.48
N GLN A 63 3.54 20.94 -3.19
CA GLN A 63 3.68 19.74 -3.98
C GLN A 63 3.96 18.55 -3.07
N VAL A 64 3.47 17.38 -3.48
CA VAL A 64 3.77 16.08 -2.87
C VAL A 64 4.06 15.06 -3.97
N TYR A 65 4.82 14.04 -3.63
CA TYR A 65 5.11 12.87 -4.44
C TYR A 65 4.38 11.65 -3.85
N ILE A 66 3.70 10.92 -4.73
CA ILE A 66 2.99 9.68 -4.36
C ILE A 66 3.28 8.65 -5.43
N GLU A 67 3.84 7.52 -5.01
CA GLU A 67 4.03 6.34 -5.86
C GLU A 67 3.12 5.23 -5.35
N ILE A 68 2.42 4.55 -6.28
CA ILE A 68 1.62 3.37 -5.98
C ILE A 68 1.99 2.29 -6.98
N LEU A 69 2.64 1.23 -6.50
CA LEU A 69 3.00 0.07 -7.31
C LEU A 69 2.13 -1.11 -6.91
N ALA A 70 1.26 -1.53 -7.84
CA ALA A 70 0.49 -2.75 -7.68
C ALA A 70 1.38 -3.97 -7.87
N ARG A 71 1.42 -4.85 -6.87
CA ARG A 71 2.16 -6.10 -6.91
C ARG A 71 1.22 -7.27 -6.64
N PRO A 72 1.39 -8.41 -7.33
CA PRO A 72 0.67 -9.63 -6.97
C PRO A 72 1.11 -10.06 -5.57
N GLY A 73 0.17 -10.00 -4.63
CA GLY A 73 0.34 -10.46 -3.26
C GLY A 73 -0.06 -11.94 -3.19
N HIS A 74 0.88 -12.77 -2.81
CA HIS A 74 0.61 -14.15 -2.42
C HIS A 74 0.43 -14.16 -0.91
N ARG A 75 -0.70 -14.65 -0.39
CA ARG A 75 -0.76 -14.96 1.05
C ARG A 75 0.21 -16.10 1.26
N GLN A 76 1.41 -15.80 1.73
CA GLN A 76 2.19 -16.82 2.40
C GLN A 76 1.35 -17.22 3.62
N ALA A 77 0.75 -18.42 3.54
CA ALA A 77 0.30 -19.10 4.73
C ALA A 77 1.49 -19.03 5.69
N TRP A 78 1.29 -18.36 6.82
CA TRP A 78 2.24 -18.33 7.92
C TRP A 78 2.82 -19.74 8.03
N PRO A 79 4.16 -19.94 8.00
CA PRO A 79 4.70 -21.26 8.18
C PRO A 79 4.15 -21.73 9.51
N ALA A 80 3.22 -22.68 9.46
CA ALA A 80 2.65 -23.29 10.65
C ALA A 80 3.86 -23.65 11.50
N VAL A 81 3.98 -23.01 12.66
CA VAL A 81 5.02 -23.33 13.63
C VAL A 81 5.05 -24.85 13.70
N PRO A 82 6.14 -25.52 13.27
CA PRO A 82 6.15 -26.97 13.26
C PRO A 82 5.87 -27.38 14.69
N ALA A 83 4.78 -28.12 14.88
CA ALA A 83 4.40 -28.66 16.17
C ALA A 83 5.63 -29.40 16.69
N ILE A 84 6.24 -28.84 17.73
CA ILE A 84 7.25 -29.53 18.52
C ILE A 84 6.56 -30.76 19.08
N ALA A 85 6.77 -31.90 18.40
CA ALA A 85 6.54 -33.21 18.95
C ALA A 85 7.61 -33.41 20.02
N GLU A 86 7.34 -32.97 21.24
CA GLU A 86 8.09 -33.43 22.40
C GLU A 86 7.38 -34.68 22.92
N GLU A 87 7.80 -35.79 22.33
CA GLU A 87 7.57 -37.14 22.81
C GLU A 87 8.29 -37.32 24.15
N ASN A 88 7.51 -37.86 25.09
CA ASN A 88 7.81 -38.20 26.47
C ASN A 88 9.00 -39.17 26.65
N PRO A 89 9.72 -39.09 27.76
CA PRO A 89 10.11 -40.29 28.51
C PRO A 89 9.32 -40.46 29.82
#